data_AF-A0A534UKG2-F1
#
_entry.id   AF-A0A534UKG2-F1
#
_cell.length_a   1.000
_cell.length_b   1.000
_cell.length_c   1.000
_cell.angle_alpha   90.00
_cell.angle_beta   90.00
_cell.angle_gamma   90.00
#
_symmetry.space_group_name_H-M   'P 1'
#
loop_
_entity.id
_entity.type
_entity.pdbx_description
1 polymer ?
#
loop_
_entity_poly.entity_id
_entity_poly.type
_entity_poly.pdbx_seq_one_letter_code
_entity_poly.pdbx_strand_id
1 'polypeptide(L)'
;MGRLRRVLVRAGLAFAVLLLVATGAGVAWLDGRIRAYLAGPPLGATRIYAAPLVLTSGGRVPGGSLVRKLGRLGYRAVAGTAPLAAGEFRWHGDTVDLVAEPSPEPWATG
;
A
#
# COMPACT_ATOMS: atom_id res chain seq x y z
N MET A 1 14.00 1.76 65.93
CA MET A 1 14.04 1.11 64.59
C MET A 1 12.72 1.11 63.81
N GLY A 2 11.53 1.03 64.43
CA GLY A 2 10.25 0.92 63.70
C GLY A 2 9.68 2.18 63.03
N ARG A 3 10.12 3.40 63.39
CA ARG A 3 9.68 4.65 62.73
C ARG A 3 10.46 4.94 61.44
N LEU A 4 11.78 4.81 61.48
CA LEU A 4 12.66 4.98 60.31
C LEU A 4 12.31 4.01 59.18
N ARG A 5 12.12 2.72 59.51
CA ARG A 5 11.68 1.70 58.54
C ARG A 5 10.33 2.06 57.89
N ARG A 6 9.37 2.61 58.64
CA ARG A 6 8.07 3.04 58.09
C ARG A 6 8.21 4.24 57.16
N VAL A 7 9.09 5.19 57.47
CA VAL A 7 9.37 6.33 56.60
C VAL A 7 10.02 5.87 55.30
N LEU A 8 11.02 4.99 55.38
CA LEU A 8 11.71 4.46 54.19
C LEU A 8 10.76 3.66 53.29
N VAL A 9 9.88 2.83 53.86
CA VAL A 9 8.87 2.08 53.09
C VAL A 9 7.89 3.02 52.38
N ARG A 10 7.42 4.07 53.07
CA ARG A 10 6.52 5.06 52.46
C ARG A 10 7.19 5.87 51.36
N ALA A 11 8.45 6.27 51.57
CA ALA A 11 9.24 6.97 50.55
C ALA A 11 9.49 6.08 49.33
N GLY A 12 9.85 4.81 49.54
CA GLY A 12 10.01 3.83 48.46
C GLY A 12 8.72 3.58 47.69
N LEU A 13 7.59 3.45 48.38
CA LEU A 13 6.27 3.30 47.74
C LEU A 13 5.91 4.54 46.91
N ALA A 14 6.09 5.74 47.47
CA ALA A 14 5.83 6.99 46.76
C ALA A 14 6.70 7.13 45.51
N PHE A 15 7.97 6.76 45.61
CA PHE A 15 8.89 6.76 44.48
C PHE A 15 8.49 5.75 43.40
N ALA A 16 8.09 4.53 43.79
CA ALA A 16 7.61 3.52 42.86
C ALA A 16 6.33 3.95 42.12
N VAL A 17 5.38 4.57 42.83
CA VAL A 17 4.17 5.14 42.24
C VAL A 17 4.52 6.25 41.24
N LEU A 18 5.45 7.13 41.60
CA LEU A 18 5.89 8.22 40.72
C LEU A 18 6.56 7.69 39.45
N LEU A 19 7.40 6.66 39.56
CA LEU A 19 7.98 5.97 38.43
C LEU A 19 6.89 5.38 37.53
N LEU A 20 5.93 4.65 38.10
CA LEU A 20 4.83 4.05 37.33
C LEU A 20 4.05 5.10 36.53
N VAL A 21 3.73 6.23 37.16
CA VAL A 21 3.01 7.34 36.52
C VAL A 21 3.85 7.96 35.39
N ALA A 22 5.14 8.21 35.63
CA ALA A 22 6.04 8.79 34.63
C ALA A 22 6.19 7.86 33.41
N THR A 23 6.38 6.55 33.62
CA THR A 23 6.49 5.59 32.53
C THR A 23 5.17 5.46 31.78
N GLY A 24 4.03 5.40 32.49
CA GLY A 24 2.71 5.35 31.87
C GLY A 24 2.41 6.57 31.01
N ALA A 25 2.73 7.77 31.50
CA ALA A 25 2.59 9.01 30.75
C ALA A 25 3.50 9.04 29.51
N GLY A 26 4.74 8.56 29.65
CA GLY A 26 5.69 8.45 28.54
C GLY A 26 5.20 7.51 27.44
N VAL A 27 4.65 6.35 27.81
CA VAL A 27 4.07 5.39 26.85
C VAL A 27 2.84 5.98 26.16
N ALA A 28 1.93 6.61 26.91
CA ALA A 28 0.74 7.24 26.33
C ALA A 28 1.10 8.37 25.35
N TRP A 29 2.10 9.18 25.69
CA TRP A 29 2.62 10.22 24.81
C TRP A 29 3.23 9.65 23.52
N LEU A 30 4.01 8.56 23.63
CA LEU A 30 4.62 7.90 22.48
C LEU A 30 3.56 7.29 21.56
N ASP A 31 2.56 6.59 22.12
CA ASP A 31 1.44 6.04 21.35
C ASP A 31 0.69 7.13 20.58
N GLY A 32 0.38 8.25 21.24
CA GLY A 32 -0.25 9.40 20.60
C GLY A 32 0.58 9.96 19.44
N ARG A 33 1.92 10.03 19.60
CA ARG A 33 2.82 10.51 18.55
C ARG A 33 2.94 9.55 17.38
N ILE A 34 2.98 8.23 17.64
CA ILE A 34 2.98 7.21 16.59
C ILE A 34 1.67 7.23 15.82
N ARG A 35 0.52 7.30 16.50
CA ARG A 35 -0.78 7.42 15.86
C ARG A 35 -0.86 8.67 15.00
N ALA A 36 -0.41 9.81 15.50
CA ALA A 36 -0.39 11.05 14.73
C ALA A 36 0.53 10.95 13.50
N TYR A 37 1.67 10.26 13.61
CA TYR A 37 2.58 10.03 12.49
C TYR A 37 1.97 9.10 11.43
N LEU A 38 1.36 7.98 11.84
CA LEU A 38 0.73 7.02 10.92
C LEU A 38 -0.58 7.52 10.33
N ALA A 39 -1.32 8.35 11.06
CA ALA A 39 -2.51 9.04 10.56
C ALA A 39 -2.16 10.27 9.69
N GLY A 40 -0.90 10.68 9.69
CA GLY A 40 -0.39 11.71 8.79
C GLY A 40 -0.46 11.27 7.32
N PRO A 41 -0.13 12.18 6.37
CA PRO A 41 -0.12 11.86 4.95
C PRO A 41 0.70 10.58 4.72
N PRO A 42 0.20 9.62 3.91
CA PRO A 42 0.97 8.42 3.61
C PRO A 42 2.35 8.86 3.14
N LEU A 43 3.41 8.26 3.72
CA LEU A 43 4.80 8.53 3.36
C LEU A 43 4.87 8.63 1.84
N GLY A 44 5.11 9.85 1.34
CA GLY A 44 4.81 10.26 -0.04
C GLY A 44 5.47 9.33 -1.04
N ALA A 45 4.76 8.25 -1.39
CA ALA A 45 5.22 7.28 -2.35
C ALA A 45 4.82 7.85 -3.71
N THR A 46 5.72 8.64 -4.29
CA THR A 46 5.58 9.06 -5.69
C THR A 46 5.68 7.80 -6.55
N ARG A 47 4.54 7.39 -7.12
CA ARG A 47 4.51 6.31 -8.10
C ARG A 47 4.89 6.88 -9.45
N ILE A 48 5.96 6.34 -10.03
CA ILE A 48 6.39 6.69 -11.39
C ILE A 48 5.82 5.63 -12.32
N TYR A 49 4.98 6.07 -13.25
CA TYR A 49 4.37 5.21 -14.25
C TYR A 49 5.03 5.40 -15.60
N ALA A 50 5.11 4.33 -16.39
CA ALA A 50 5.47 4.44 -17.80
C ALA A 50 4.35 5.15 -18.58
N ALA A 51 4.71 5.72 -19.73
CA ALA A 51 3.71 6.33 -20.62
C ALA A 51 2.63 5.30 -21.02
N PRO A 52 1.34 5.68 -20.97
CA PRO A 52 0.25 4.76 -21.26
C PRO A 52 0.22 4.34 -22.73
N LEU A 53 -0.20 3.10 -22.96
CA LEU A 53 -0.49 2.60 -24.31
C LEU A 53 -1.91 3.02 -24.69
N VAL A 54 -2.03 4.03 -25.55
CA VAL A 54 -3.32 4.48 -26.08
C VAL A 54 -3.67 3.70 -27.34
N LEU A 55 -4.83 3.04 -27.33
CA LEU A 55 -5.41 2.37 -28.49
C LEU A 55 -6.55 3.23 -29.06
N THR A 56 -6.58 3.41 -30.38
CA THR A 56 -7.62 4.18 -31.07
C THR A 56 -8.24 3.33 -32.16
N SER A 57 -9.54 3.53 -32.40
CA SER A 57 -10.24 2.87 -33.51
C SER A 57 -9.61 3.27 -34.85
N GLY A 58 -9.34 2.28 -35.71
CA GLY A 58 -8.62 2.48 -36.98
C GLY A 58 -7.13 2.78 -36.84
N GLY A 59 -6.60 2.88 -35.62
CA GLY A 59 -5.19 3.07 -35.34
C GLY A 59 -4.36 1.87 -35.78
N ARG A 60 -3.17 2.12 -36.35
CA ARG A 60 -2.27 1.04 -36.74
C ARG A 60 -1.66 0.39 -35.50
N VAL A 61 -2.05 -0.84 -35.22
CA VAL A 61 -1.38 -1.70 -34.25
C VAL A 61 -0.21 -2.39 -34.98
N PRO A 62 1.05 -2.20 -34.56
CA PRO A 62 2.14 -2.92 -35.19
C PRO A 62 1.99 -4.42 -34.88
N GLY A 63 1.76 -5.24 -35.91
CA GLY A 63 1.60 -6.69 -35.79
C GLY A 63 2.76 -7.32 -35.03
N GLY A 64 2.46 -8.21 -34.07
CA GLY A 64 3.43 -8.81 -33.14
C GLY A 64 3.97 -7.88 -32.03
N SER A 65 3.80 -6.56 -32.15
CA SER A 65 4.21 -5.60 -31.13
C SER A 65 3.24 -5.52 -29.97
N LEU A 66 1.93 -5.69 -30.22
CA LEU A 66 0.92 -5.54 -29.16
C LEU A 66 1.09 -6.56 -28.05
N VAL A 67 1.23 -7.85 -28.39
CA VAL A 67 1.48 -8.92 -27.41
C VAL A 67 2.74 -8.64 -26.59
N ARG A 68 3.81 -8.19 -27.24
CA ARG A 68 5.07 -7.83 -26.57
C ARG A 68 4.89 -6.61 -25.65
N LYS A 69 4.11 -5.61 -26.07
CA LYS A 69 3.81 -4.42 -25.26
C LYS A 69 2.95 -4.79 -24.05
N LEU A 70 1.91 -5.60 -24.23
CA LEU A 70 1.06 -6.11 -23.14
C LEU A 70 1.91 -6.89 -22.11
N GLY A 71 2.79 -7.77 -22.57
CA GLY A 71 3.72 -8.47 -21.67
C GLY A 71 4.64 -7.52 -20.89
N ARG A 72 5.13 -6.43 -21.51
CA ARG A 72 5.93 -5.39 -20.81
C ARG A 72 5.11 -4.58 -19.80
N LEU A 73 3.80 -4.46 -20.02
CA LEU A 73 2.87 -3.81 -19.11
C LEU A 73 2.37 -4.75 -17.99
N GLY A 74 2.84 -6.00 -17.95
CA GLY A 74 2.48 -6.97 -16.91
C GLY A 74 1.23 -7.81 -17.22
N TYR A 75 0.63 -7.65 -18.40
CA TYR A 75 -0.52 -8.45 -18.80
C TYR A 75 -0.14 -9.90 -19.09
N ARG A 76 -1.02 -10.84 -18.73
CA ARG A 76 -0.80 -12.29 -18.86
C ARG A 76 -1.55 -12.85 -20.06
N ALA A 77 -0.84 -13.61 -20.89
CA ALA A 77 -1.47 -14.35 -21.98
C ALA A 77 -2.13 -15.61 -21.41
N VAL A 78 -3.40 -15.82 -21.74
CA VAL A 78 -4.14 -17.04 -21.36
C VAL A 78 -4.71 -17.75 -22.58
N ALA A 79 -4.73 -19.07 -22.51
CA ALA A 79 -5.28 -19.95 -23.54
C ALA A 79 -6.68 -20.47 -23.14
N GLY A 80 -7.38 -21.08 -24.10
CA GLY A 80 -8.69 -21.70 -23.88
C GLY A 80 -9.85 -20.71 -23.93
N THR A 81 -10.98 -21.11 -23.37
CA THR A 81 -12.29 -20.42 -23.52
C THR A 81 -12.84 -19.87 -22.20
N ALA A 82 -12.09 -19.98 -21.11
CA ALA A 82 -12.51 -19.43 -19.82
C ALA A 82 -12.70 -17.90 -19.89
N PRO A 83 -13.56 -17.31 -19.06
CA PRO A 83 -13.65 -15.85 -18.94
C PRO A 83 -12.28 -15.25 -18.58
N LEU A 84 -11.96 -14.09 -19.17
CA LEU A 84 -10.73 -13.35 -18.86
C LEU A 84 -10.87 -12.63 -17.52
N ALA A 85 -9.82 -12.69 -16.70
CA ALA A 85 -9.68 -11.85 -15.52
C ALA A 85 -8.96 -10.53 -15.84
N ALA A 86 -9.06 -9.54 -14.94
CA ALA A 86 -8.35 -8.28 -15.08
C ALA A 86 -6.83 -8.49 -15.21
N GLY A 87 -6.20 -7.81 -16.17
CA GLY A 87 -4.78 -7.99 -16.49
C GLY A 87 -4.49 -9.21 -17.37
N GLU A 88 -5.51 -9.90 -17.88
CA GLU A 88 -5.36 -11.00 -18.83
C GLU A 88 -5.72 -10.59 -20.25
N PHE A 89 -5.08 -11.26 -21.21
CA PHE A 89 -5.41 -11.14 -22.62
C PHE A 89 -5.35 -12.49 -23.34
N ARG A 90 -6.11 -12.59 -24.42
CA ARG A 90 -6.19 -13.73 -25.31
C ARG A 90 -6.02 -13.29 -26.76
N TRP A 91 -5.17 -14.01 -27.49
CA TRP A 91 -4.91 -13.77 -28.90
C TRP A 91 -5.78 -14.69 -29.78
N HIS A 92 -6.40 -14.12 -30.79
CA HIS A 92 -7.30 -14.77 -31.74
C HIS A 92 -6.89 -14.46 -33.19
N GLY A 93 -5.70 -14.90 -33.59
CA GLY A 93 -5.21 -14.74 -34.96
C GLY A 93 -4.88 -13.28 -35.30
N ASP A 94 -5.90 -12.46 -35.57
CA ASP A 94 -5.82 -11.03 -35.88
C ASP A 94 -6.45 -10.14 -34.79
N THR A 95 -7.17 -10.73 -33.82
CA THR A 95 -7.80 -9.98 -32.74
C THR A 95 -7.20 -10.31 -31.38
N VAL A 96 -7.37 -9.37 -30.43
CA VAL A 96 -6.99 -9.55 -29.03
C VAL A 96 -8.16 -9.19 -28.16
N ASP A 97 -8.59 -10.16 -27.35
CA ASP A 97 -9.49 -9.90 -26.25
C ASP A 97 -8.64 -9.60 -25.01
N LEU A 98 -8.96 -8.54 -24.29
CA LEU A 98 -8.27 -8.19 -23.06
C LEU A 98 -9.25 -7.62 -22.04
N VAL A 99 -8.99 -7.87 -20.77
CA VAL A 99 -9.70 -7.20 -19.67
C VAL A 99 -8.71 -6.28 -18.99
N ALA A 100 -8.97 -4.98 -19.10
CA ALA A 100 -8.09 -3.96 -18.54
C ALA A 100 -8.03 -4.08 -17.02
N GLU A 101 -6.82 -3.96 -16.47
CA GLU A 101 -6.65 -3.83 -15.04
C GLU A 101 -7.13 -2.44 -14.60
N PRO A 102 -7.94 -2.32 -13.52
CA PRO A 102 -8.36 -1.03 -13.02
C PRO A 102 -7.15 -0.23 -12.58
N SER A 103 -6.93 0.90 -13.24
CA SER A 103 -5.89 1.84 -12.85
C SER A 103 -6.30 2.53 -11.54
N PRO A 104 -5.37 2.67 -10.58
CA PRO A 104 -5.62 3.47 -9.38
C PRO A 104 -5.64 4.99 -9.69
N GLU A 105 -5.24 5.40 -10.89
CA GLU A 105 -5.08 6.81 -11.25
C GLU A 105 -6.25 7.35 -12.10
N PRO A 106 -6.70 8.59 -11.84
CA PRO A 106 -7.90 9.17 -12.45
C PRO A 106 -7.76 9.51 -13.94
N TRP A 107 -6.54 9.58 -14.48
CA TRP A 107 -6.33 9.83 -15.91
C TRP A 107 -6.65 8.61 -16.79
N ALA A 108 -6.88 7.44 -16.19
CA ALA A 108 -7.14 6.19 -16.91
C ALA A 108 -8.63 5.89 -17.13
N THR A 109 -9.55 6.69 -16.59
CA THR A 109 -11.01 6.52 -16.77
C THR A 109 -11.57 7.27 -17.99
N GLY A 110 -10.75 7.43 -19.04
CA GLY A 110 -11.12 8.12 -20.29
C GLY A 110 -11.84 7.22 -21.29
#